data_AF-P01539-F1
#
_entry.id   AF-P01539-F1
#
_cell.length_a   1.000
_cell.length_b   1.000
_cell.length_c   1.000
_cell.angle_alpha   90.00
_cell.angle_beta   90.00
_cell.angle_gamma   90.00
#
_symmetry.space_group_name_H-M   'P 1'
#
loop_
_entity.id
_entity.type
_entity.pdbx_description
1 polymer ?
#
loop_
_entity_poly.entity_id
_entity_poly.type
_entity_poly.pdbx_seq_one_letter_code
_entity_poly.pdbx_strand_id
1 'polypeptide(L)' 'KSCCPTTTARNIYNTCRFGGGSRPVCAKLSGCKIISGTKCDSGWNH' A
#
# COMPACT_ATOMS: atom_id res chain seq x y z
N LYS A 1 -0.37 -8.77 -2.79
CA LYS A 1 -0.32 -8.08 -1.46
C LYS A 1 0.06 -6.60 -1.63
N SER A 2 -0.32 -5.69 -0.72
CA SER A 2 0.18 -4.30 -0.73
C SER A 2 1.28 -4.11 0.32
N CYS A 3 2.37 -3.46 -0.07
CA CYS A 3 3.57 -3.24 0.73
C CYS A 3 3.87 -1.74 0.73
N CYS A 4 4.03 -1.13 1.91
CA CYS A 4 4.19 0.32 2.06
C CYS A 4 5.54 0.65 2.72
N PRO A 5 6.20 1.75 2.32
CA PRO A 5 7.53 2.08 2.81
C PRO A 5 7.53 2.71 4.21
N THR A 6 6.40 3.30 4.62
CA THR A 6 6.24 3.98 5.91
C THR A 6 4.85 3.76 6.46
N THR A 7 4.67 3.94 7.77
CA THR A 7 3.35 3.91 8.41
C THR A 7 2.41 4.97 7.82
N THR A 8 2.93 6.15 7.45
CA THR A 8 2.14 7.19 6.78
C THR A 8 1.60 6.72 5.44
N ALA A 9 2.43 6.07 4.62
CA ALA A 9 1.99 5.48 3.36
C ALA A 9 0.93 4.40 3.58
N ARG A 10 1.08 3.55 4.61
CA ARG A 10 0.05 2.57 4.98
C ARG A 10 -1.28 3.25 5.34
N ASN A 11 -1.24 4.32 6.13
CA ASN A 11 -2.44 5.06 6.52
C ASN A 11 -3.15 5.65 5.29
N ILE A 12 -2.41 6.30 4.38
CA ILE A 12 -2.98 6.83 3.12
C ILE A 12 -3.61 5.71 2.29
N TYR A 13 -2.91 4.56 2.15
CA TYR A 13 -3.44 3.40 1.43
C TYR A 13 -4.76 2.92 2.06
N ASN A 14 -4.80 2.78 3.39
CA ASN A 14 -5.97 2.31 4.11
C ASN A 14 -7.14 3.29 4.00
N THR A 15 -6.91 4.59 4.14
CA THR A 15 -7.95 5.62 3.95
C THR A 15 -8.51 5.61 2.53
N CYS A 16 -7.64 5.53 1.51
CA CYS A 16 -8.07 5.42 0.12
C CYS A 16 -8.91 4.16 -0.12
N ARG A 17 -8.49 3.02 0.43
CA ARG A 17 -9.23 1.75 0.32
C ARG A 17 -10.56 1.79 1.04
N PHE A 18 -10.63 2.46 2.19
CA PHE A 18 -11.86 2.66 2.94
C PHE A 18 -12.87 3.50 2.16
N GLY A 19 -12.41 4.53 1.43
CA GLY A 19 -13.23 5.32 0.52
C GLY A 19 -13.64 4.62 -0.78
N GLY A 20 -13.32 3.33 -0.96
CA GLY A 20 -13.68 2.54 -2.15
C GLY A 20 -12.67 2.61 -3.31
N GLY A 21 -11.56 3.35 -3.17
CA GLY A 21 -10.54 3.44 -4.21
C GLY A 21 -9.92 2.08 -4.53
N SER A 22 -9.65 1.78 -5.81
CA SER A 22 -9.08 0.48 -6.22
C SER A 22 -7.66 0.28 -5.70
N ARG A 23 -7.21 -0.98 -5.58
CA ARG A 23 -5.86 -1.28 -5.07
C ARG A 23 -4.76 -0.54 -5.86
N PRO A 24 -4.73 -0.58 -7.22
CA PRO A 24 -3.69 0.11 -7.99
C PRO A 24 -3.69 1.62 -7.79
N VAL A 25 -4.89 2.23 -7.72
CA VAL A 25 -5.03 3.67 -7.47
C VAL A 25 -4.51 4.03 -6.08
N CYS A 26 -4.94 3.32 -5.05
CA CYS A 26 -4.50 3.59 -3.69
C CYS A 26 -3.00 3.36 -3.51
N ALA A 27 -2.44 2.33 -4.15
CA ALA A 27 -1.01 2.07 -4.13
C ALA A 27 -0.22 3.22 -4.76
N LYS A 28 -0.66 3.71 -5.93
CA LYS A 28 -0.04 4.86 -6.61
C LYS A 28 -0.14 6.13 -5.76
N LEU A 29 -1.29 6.40 -5.15
CA LEU A 29 -1.52 7.58 -4.31
C LEU A 29 -0.65 7.57 -3.05
N SER A 30 -0.51 6.41 -2.41
CA SER A 30 0.24 6.29 -1.15
C SER A 30 1.74 6.00 -1.34
N GLY A 31 2.20 5.80 -2.58
CA GLY A 31 3.54 5.30 -2.87
C GLY A 31 3.77 3.84 -2.45
N CYS A 32 2.72 3.09 -2.12
CA CYS A 32 2.82 1.67 -1.84
C CYS A 32 2.94 0.86 -3.15
N LYS A 33 3.41 -0.38 -3.05
CA LYS A 33 3.51 -1.31 -4.17
C LYS A 33 2.53 -2.45 -4.01
N ILE A 34 2.04 -2.97 -5.14
CA ILE A 34 1.31 -4.23 -5.17
C ILE A 34 2.22 -5.29 -5.74
N ILE A 35 2.40 -6.36 -4.98
CA ILE A 35 3.18 -7.53 -5.38
C ILE A 35 2.25 -8.71 -5.62
N SER A 36 2.67 -9.65 -6.47
CA SER A 36 2.01 -10.96 -6.65
C SER A 36 2.28 -11.90 -5.47
N GLY A 37 3.40 -11.75 -4.77
CA GLY A 37 3.79 -12.56 -3.61
C GLY A 37 3.07 -12.25 -2.29
N THR A 38 3.45 -13.03 -1.26
CA THR A 38 2.90 -12.94 0.11
C THR A 38 3.78 -12.18 1.10
N LYS A 39 5.06 -11.95 0.78
CA LYS A 39 6.01 -11.20 1.62
C LYS A 39 6.44 -9.91 0.93
N CYS A 40 6.51 -8.85 1.73
CA CYS A 40 7.09 -7.58 1.31
C CYS A 40 8.60 -7.58 1.54
N ASP A 41 9.34 -6.89 0.69
CA ASP A 41 10.77 -6.70 0.87
C ASP A 41 11.08 -5.85 2.11
N SER A 42 12.33 -5.93 2.58
CA SER A 42 12.83 -5.10 3.68
C SER A 42 12.62 -3.60 3.37
N GLY A 43 12.09 -2.85 4.33
CA GLY A 43 11.74 -1.44 4.17
C GLY A 43 10.39 -1.19 3.49
N TRP A 44 9.61 -2.23 3.15
CA TRP A 44 8.25 -2.13 2.60
C TRP A 44 7.20 -2.85 3.47
N ASN A 45 7.53 -3.02 4.74
CA ASN A 45 6.83 -3.84 5.72
C ASN A 45 5.81 -3.07 6.57
N HIS A 46 5.47 -1.84 6.16
CA HIS A 46 4.38 -1.08 6.75
C HIS A 46 3.05 -1.37 6.04
#